data_AF-A0A381Y2H4-F1
#
_entry.id   AF-A0A381Y2H4-F1
#
_cell.length_a   1.000
_cell.length_b   1.000
_cell.length_c   1.000
_cell.angle_alpha   90.00
_cell.angle_beta   90.00
_cell.angle_gamma   90.00
#
_symmetry.space_group_name_H-M   'P 1'
#
loop_
_entity.id
_entity.type
_entity.pdbx_description
1 polymer ?
#
loop_
_entity_poly.entity_id
_entity_poly.type
_entity_poly.pdbx_seq_one_letter_code
_entity_poly.pdbx_strand_id
1 'polypeptide(L)'
;VLGFFAGTIFILSGILWPAEFSNIALWLESTGDAESYNKYLVQILRFFDLKSLFIVFGGTISATFVAFPYTKTLRSFRSIPKVFAADVAEEATQEIYDQSKLIAEKRFSGKRITNDDLSSLENPFMRRWIEGLIVREQVE
;
A
#
# COMPACT_ATOMS: atom_id res chain seq x y z
N VAL A 1 -23.86 10.53 0.64
CA VAL A 1 -24.45 10.64 -0.72
C VAL A 1 -23.65 9.83 -1.74
N LEU A 2 -22.37 10.14 -2.00
CA LEU A 2 -21.54 9.38 -2.96
C LEU A 2 -21.43 7.87 -2.64
N GLY A 3 -21.19 7.51 -1.38
CA GLY A 3 -21.13 6.10 -0.97
C GLY A 3 -22.42 5.32 -1.23
N PHE A 4 -23.56 5.96 -0.94
CA PHE A 4 -24.88 5.38 -1.17
C PHE A 4 -25.11 5.11 -2.66
N PHE A 5 -24.87 6.09 -3.54
CA PHE A 5 -25.02 5.90 -4.99
C PHE A 5 -24.06 4.85 -5.55
N ALA A 6 -22.79 4.87 -5.14
CA ALA A 6 -21.82 3.86 -5.57
C ALA A 6 -22.25 2.45 -5.14
N GLY A 7 -22.73 2.29 -3.91
CA GLY A 7 -23.26 1.03 -3.41
C GLY A 7 -24.48 0.53 -4.16
N THR A 8 -25.47 1.39 -4.35
CA THR A 8 -26.68 1.04 -5.09
C THR A 8 -26.34 0.62 -6.52
N ILE A 9 -25.44 1.33 -7.20
CA ILE A 9 -25.00 0.95 -8.55
C ILE A 9 -24.31 -0.41 -8.54
N PHE A 10 -23.34 -0.65 -7.67
CA PHE A 10 -22.61 -1.93 -7.63
C PHE A 10 -23.53 -3.11 -7.28
N ILE A 11 -24.43 -2.95 -6.30
CA ILE A 11 -25.35 -4.00 -5.89
C ILE A 11 -26.36 -4.29 -7.00
N LEU A 12 -26.94 -3.25 -7.63
CA LEU A 12 -27.86 -3.43 -8.75
C LEU A 12 -27.16 -4.08 -9.96
N SER A 13 -25.93 -3.69 -10.27
CA SER A 13 -25.12 -4.32 -11.31
C SER A 13 -24.86 -5.81 -11.01
N GLY A 14 -24.61 -6.16 -9.74
CA GLY A 14 -24.51 -7.56 -9.32
C GLY A 14 -25.84 -8.31 -9.48
N ILE A 15 -26.96 -7.73 -9.06
CA ILE A 15 -28.29 -8.35 -9.20
C ILE A 15 -28.67 -8.58 -10.67
N LEU A 16 -28.40 -7.60 -11.53
CA LEU A 16 -28.73 -7.63 -12.96
C LEU A 16 -27.74 -8.45 -13.80
N TRP A 17 -26.60 -8.86 -13.23
CA TRP A 17 -25.61 -9.65 -13.96
C TRP A 17 -26.23 -10.98 -14.44
N PRO A 18 -25.96 -11.44 -15.68
CA PRO A 18 -26.45 -12.73 -16.14
C PRO A 18 -25.87 -13.88 -15.30
N ALA A 19 -26.70 -14.86 -14.94
CA ALA A 19 -26.25 -15.99 -14.11
C ALA A 19 -25.22 -16.89 -14.84
N GLU A 20 -25.39 -17.02 -16.16
CA GLU A 20 -24.55 -17.84 -17.04
C GLU A 20 -23.10 -17.36 -17.10
N PHE A 21 -22.87 -16.04 -16.98
CA PHE A 21 -21.55 -15.42 -16.96
C PHE A 21 -21.06 -15.08 -15.56
N SER A 22 -21.76 -15.53 -14.52
CA SER A 22 -21.46 -15.15 -13.14
C SER A 22 -20.33 -15.98 -12.56
N ASN A 23 -20.39 -17.29 -12.75
CA ASN A 23 -19.42 -18.23 -12.21
C ASN A 23 -18.56 -18.75 -13.35
N ILE A 24 -17.26 -18.46 -13.28
CA ILE A 24 -16.31 -18.78 -14.36
C ILE A 24 -16.22 -20.29 -14.58
N ALA A 25 -16.34 -21.10 -13.52
CA ALA A 25 -16.31 -22.56 -13.67
C ALA A 25 -17.57 -23.09 -14.39
N LEU A 26 -18.75 -22.57 -14.06
CA LEU A 26 -20.00 -22.90 -14.77
C LEU A 26 -19.96 -22.47 -16.24
N TRP A 27 -19.35 -21.32 -16.52
CA TRP A 27 -19.14 -20.85 -17.88
C TRP A 27 -18.21 -21.78 -18.68
N LEU A 28 -17.07 -22.17 -18.09
CA LEU A 28 -16.14 -23.14 -18.70
C LEU A 28 -16.74 -24.54 -18.88
N GLU A 29 -17.59 -24.98 -17.94
CA GLU A 29 -18.34 -26.23 -18.07
C GLU A 29 -19.37 -26.15 -19.21
N SER A 30 -19.99 -24.97 -19.42
CA SER A 30 -20.96 -24.76 -20.51
C SER A 30 -20.35 -24.71 -21.91
N THR A 31 -19.09 -24.27 -22.04
CA THR A 31 -18.36 -24.25 -23.32
C THR A 31 -17.67 -25.57 -23.65
N GLY A 32 -17.64 -26.53 -22.70
CA GLY A 32 -16.92 -27.79 -22.84
C GLY A 32 -15.41 -27.68 -22.62
N ASP A 33 -14.90 -26.48 -22.34
CA ASP A 33 -13.47 -26.25 -22.15
C ASP A 33 -12.97 -26.71 -20.78
N ALA A 34 -13.85 -26.95 -19.80
CA ALA A 34 -13.48 -27.37 -18.45
C ALA A 34 -12.61 -28.64 -18.41
N GLU A 35 -12.79 -29.57 -19.36
CA GLU A 35 -11.99 -30.79 -19.46
C GLU A 35 -10.53 -30.53 -19.88
N SER A 36 -10.25 -29.39 -20.50
CA SER A 36 -8.91 -28.98 -20.91
C SER A 36 -8.08 -28.36 -19.78
N TYR A 37 -8.72 -28.00 -18.66
CA TYR A 37 -8.09 -27.37 -17.50
C TYR A 37 -7.82 -28.37 -16.35
N ASN A 38 -6.84 -28.04 -15.51
CA ASN A 38 -6.55 -28.83 -14.32
C ASN A 38 -7.77 -28.83 -13.37
N LYS A 39 -8.17 -30.03 -12.90
CA LYS A 39 -9.27 -30.24 -11.94
C LYS A 39 -9.21 -29.31 -10.72
N TYR A 40 -8.03 -29.06 -10.15
CA TYR A 40 -7.89 -28.18 -8.99
C TYR A 40 -8.13 -26.71 -9.33
N LEU A 41 -7.77 -26.29 -10.54
CA LEU A 41 -7.99 -24.93 -11.03
C LEU A 41 -9.49 -24.67 -11.21
N VAL A 42 -10.22 -25.61 -11.81
CA VAL A 42 -11.68 -25.54 -11.96
C VAL A 42 -12.38 -25.47 -10.59
N GLN A 43 -11.90 -26.23 -9.59
CA GLN A 43 -12.43 -26.16 -8.22
C GLN A 43 -12.25 -24.78 -7.57
N ILE A 44 -11.11 -24.12 -7.77
CA ILE A 44 -10.88 -22.75 -7.27
C ILE A 44 -11.81 -21.76 -8.00
N LEU A 45 -11.94 -21.89 -9.33
CA LEU A 45 -12.78 -21.02 -10.14
C LEU A 45 -14.27 -21.11 -9.78
N ARG A 46 -14.75 -22.21 -9.18
CA ARG A 46 -16.13 -22.31 -8.68
C ARG A 46 -16.44 -21.30 -7.58
N PHE A 47 -15.42 -20.84 -6.84
CA PHE A 47 -15.57 -19.80 -5.83
C PHE A 47 -15.45 -18.39 -6.41
N PHE A 48 -15.03 -18.27 -7.68
CA PHE A 48 -14.96 -17.00 -8.37
C PHE A 48 -16.32 -16.69 -9.04
N ASP A 49 -17.21 -16.10 -8.24
CA ASP A 49 -18.55 -15.68 -8.65
C ASP A 49 -18.66 -14.14 -8.69
N LEU A 50 -18.82 -13.60 -9.90
CA LEU A 50 -18.86 -12.16 -10.17
C LEU A 50 -20.05 -11.46 -9.50
N LYS A 51 -21.23 -12.09 -9.44
CA LYS A 51 -22.38 -11.58 -8.69
C LYS A 51 -22.06 -11.34 -7.23
N SER A 52 -21.55 -12.39 -6.58
CA SER A 52 -21.15 -12.34 -5.18
C SER A 52 -20.07 -11.28 -4.95
N LEU A 53 -19.10 -11.16 -5.85
CA LEU A 53 -18.06 -10.14 -5.79
C LEU A 53 -18.65 -8.72 -5.84
N PHE A 54 -19.51 -8.41 -6.82
CA PHE A 54 -20.11 -7.08 -6.93
C PHE A 54 -20.97 -6.70 -5.74
N ILE A 55 -21.74 -7.64 -5.18
CA ILE A 55 -22.61 -7.39 -4.03
C ILE A 55 -21.79 -7.17 -2.76
N VAL A 56 -20.82 -8.04 -2.47
CA VAL A 56 -19.99 -7.94 -1.25
C VAL A 56 -19.06 -6.73 -1.33
N PHE A 57 -18.38 -6.54 -2.46
CA PHE A 57 -17.45 -5.42 -2.64
C PHE A 57 -18.19 -4.08 -2.73
N GLY A 58 -19.29 -4.05 -3.48
CA GLY A 58 -20.17 -2.88 -3.55
C GLY A 58 -20.76 -2.50 -2.20
N GLY A 59 -21.25 -3.48 -1.44
CA GLY A 59 -21.79 -3.27 -0.10
C GLY A 59 -20.77 -2.74 0.89
N THR A 60 -19.57 -3.34 0.93
CA THR A 60 -18.50 -2.91 1.84
C THR A 60 -17.97 -1.52 1.49
N ILE A 61 -17.74 -1.23 0.21
CA ILE A 61 -17.34 0.11 -0.25
C ILE A 61 -18.42 1.14 0.07
N SER A 62 -19.69 0.84 -0.23
CA SER A 62 -20.82 1.71 0.09
C SER A 62 -20.89 2.05 1.57
N ALA A 63 -20.90 1.02 2.42
CA ALA A 63 -20.93 1.17 3.87
C ALA A 63 -19.76 2.02 4.36
N THR A 64 -18.56 1.83 3.80
CA THR A 64 -17.37 2.61 4.14
C THR A 64 -17.53 4.09 3.79
N PHE A 65 -18.03 4.42 2.60
CA PHE A 65 -18.24 5.81 2.17
C PHE A 65 -19.48 6.46 2.81
N VAL A 66 -20.40 5.66 3.37
CA VAL A 66 -21.50 6.16 4.21
C VAL A 66 -21.02 6.44 5.63
N ALA A 67 -20.22 5.55 6.20
CA ALA A 67 -19.72 5.65 7.57
C ALA A 67 -18.62 6.72 7.74
N PHE A 68 -17.80 6.95 6.72
CA PHE A 68 -16.64 7.84 6.81
C PHE A 68 -16.64 8.99 5.79
N PRO A 69 -16.09 10.16 6.14
CA PRO A 69 -15.97 11.29 5.22
C PRO A 69 -15.13 10.95 3.99
N TYR A 70 -15.60 11.36 2.80
CA TYR A 70 -14.99 11.03 1.51
C TYR A 70 -13.47 11.25 1.44
N THR A 71 -12.99 12.41 1.93
CA THR A 71 -11.56 12.76 1.89
C THR A 71 -10.70 11.85 2.77
N LYS A 72 -11.26 11.34 3.88
CA LYS A 72 -10.56 10.39 4.76
C LYS A 72 -10.54 9.00 4.15
N THR A 73 -11.66 8.55 3.59
CA THR A 73 -11.75 7.26 2.89
C THR A 73 -10.82 7.19 1.68
N LEU A 74 -10.72 8.26 0.88
CA LEU A 74 -9.81 8.25 -0.27
C LEU A 74 -8.32 8.23 0.15
N ARG A 75 -8.00 8.81 1.30
CA ARG A 75 -6.64 8.77 1.86
C ARG A 75 -6.29 7.36 2.37
N SER A 76 -7.23 6.59 2.91
CA SER A 76 -6.92 5.24 3.38
C SER A 76 -6.52 4.31 2.24
N PHE A 77 -7.14 4.44 1.05
CA PHE A 77 -6.72 3.71 -0.14
C PHE A 77 -5.28 4.03 -0.56
N ARG A 78 -4.83 5.28 -0.40
CA ARG A 78 -3.42 5.67 -0.65
C ARG A 78 -2.44 5.10 0.38
N SER A 79 -2.92 4.63 1.53
CA SER A 79 -2.07 4.03 2.56
C SER A 79 -1.82 2.54 2.33
N ILE A 80 -2.63 1.86 1.52
CA ILE A 80 -2.44 0.43 1.18
C ILE A 80 -1.02 0.12 0.69
N PRO A 81 -0.46 0.81 -0.32
CA PRO A 81 0.90 0.52 -0.78
C PRO A 81 1.96 0.78 0.29
N LYS A 82 1.70 1.65 1.27
CA LYS A 82 2.63 1.92 2.36
C LYS A 82 2.77 0.74 3.32
N VAL A 83 1.74 -0.10 3.45
CA VAL A 83 1.79 -1.31 4.27
C VAL A 83 2.75 -2.33 3.65
N PHE A 84 2.77 -2.44 2.31
CA PHE A 84 3.71 -3.32 1.62
C PHE A 84 5.12 -2.75 1.51
N ALA A 85 5.28 -1.43 1.67
CA ALA A 85 6.58 -0.76 1.74
C ALA A 85 7.10 -0.61 3.19
N ALA A 86 6.46 -1.27 4.17
CA ALA A 86 6.82 -1.14 5.57
C ALA A 86 8.25 -1.62 5.85
N ASP A 87 8.67 -2.73 5.22
CA ASP A 87 10.03 -3.27 5.39
C ASP A 87 11.10 -2.28 4.91
N VAL A 88 10.86 -1.61 3.77
CA VAL A 88 11.74 -0.56 3.24
C VAL A 88 11.77 0.66 4.15
N ALA A 89 10.62 1.00 4.75
CA ALA A 89 10.54 2.10 5.70
C ALA A 89 11.26 1.79 7.02
N GLU A 90 11.23 0.54 7.47
CA GLU A 90 11.96 0.07 8.65
C GLU A 90 13.48 0.08 8.42
N GLU A 91 13.94 -0.40 7.26
CA GLU A 91 15.35 -0.33 6.85
C GLU A 91 15.85 1.12 6.79
N ALA A 92 15.09 2.02 6.16
CA ALA A 92 15.42 3.44 6.11
C ALA A 92 15.43 4.09 7.52
N THR A 93 14.59 3.63 8.45
CA THR A 93 14.56 4.12 9.83
C THR A 93 15.78 3.64 10.61
N GLN A 94 16.18 2.39 10.42
CA GLN A 94 17.35 1.80 11.03
C GLN A 94 18.64 2.49 10.55
N GLU A 95 18.74 2.76 9.25
CA GLU A 95 19.85 3.52 8.66
C GLU A 95 19.98 4.91 9.30
N ILE A 96 18.86 5.64 9.43
CA ILE A 96 18.82 6.94 10.09
C ILE A 96 19.31 6.84 11.54
N TYR A 97 18.90 5.82 12.28
CA TYR A 97 19.30 5.61 13.66
C TYR A 97 20.81 5.35 13.78
N ASP A 98 21.35 4.43 12.97
CA ASP A 98 22.76 4.06 13.01
C ASP A 98 23.68 5.24 12.65
N GLN A 99 23.29 6.02 11.63
CA GLN A 99 24.00 7.25 11.26
C GLN A 99 23.93 8.32 12.35
N SER A 100 22.76 8.50 12.98
CA SER A 100 22.60 9.44 14.09
C SER A 100 23.46 9.06 15.30
N LYS A 101 23.57 7.75 15.59
CA LYS A 101 24.39 7.21 16.66
C LYS A 101 25.88 7.49 16.45
N LEU A 102 26.41 7.23 15.25
CA LEU A 102 27.82 7.50 14.92
C LEU A 102 28.20 8.98 15.16
N ILE A 103 27.32 9.88 14.75
CA ILE A 103 27.54 11.33 14.90
C ILE A 103 27.45 11.75 16.37
N ALA A 104 26.50 11.18 17.13
CA ALA A 104 26.39 11.40 18.56
C ALA A 104 27.63 10.90 19.34
N GLU A 105 28.16 9.72 19.00
CA GLU A 105 29.36 9.15 19.61
C GLU A 105 30.61 9.99 19.32
N LYS A 106 30.77 10.51 18.09
CA LYS A 106 31.85 11.45 17.75
C LYS A 106 31.75 12.73 18.57
N ARG A 107 30.55 13.29 18.71
CA ARG A 107 30.35 14.50 19.51
C ARG A 107 30.60 14.25 21.00
N PHE A 108 30.15 13.12 21.54
CA PHE A 108 30.39 12.74 22.93
C PHE A 108 31.89 12.54 23.22
N SER A 109 32.63 11.94 22.29
CA SER A 109 34.08 11.77 22.38
C SER A 109 34.89 13.04 22.11
N GLY A 110 34.23 14.18 21.88
CA GLY A 110 34.89 15.46 21.57
C GLY A 110 35.57 15.50 20.21
N LYS A 111 35.31 14.52 19.34
CA LYS A 111 35.87 14.46 17.98
C LYS A 111 35.08 15.38 17.05
N ARG A 112 35.78 16.05 16.14
CA ARG A 112 35.17 16.86 15.09
C ARG A 112 34.44 15.96 14.08
N ILE A 113 33.27 16.40 13.63
CA ILE A 113 32.55 15.78 12.52
C ILE A 113 33.26 16.20 11.23
N THR A 114 33.66 15.24 10.40
CA THR A 114 34.40 15.51 9.15
C THR A 114 33.47 15.63 7.95
N ASN A 115 33.99 16.15 6.83
CA ASN A 115 33.28 16.13 5.56
C ASN A 115 33.01 14.71 5.07
N ASP A 116 33.89 13.76 5.40
CA ASP A 116 33.71 12.35 5.08
C ASP A 116 32.48 11.78 5.82
N ASP A 117 32.28 12.15 7.09
CA ASP A 117 31.09 11.77 7.88
C ASP A 117 29.80 12.36 7.33
N LEU A 118 29.87 13.57 6.77
CA LEU A 118 28.72 14.20 6.11
C LEU A 118 28.43 13.52 4.77
N SER A 119 29.46 13.07 4.06
CA SER A 119 29.34 12.39 2.78
C SER A 119 28.75 10.97 2.91
N SER A 120 28.99 10.29 4.04
CA SER A 120 28.44 8.96 4.34
C SER A 120 26.96 8.96 4.71
N LEU A 121 26.35 10.13 4.94
CA LEU A 121 24.91 10.25 5.21
C LEU A 121 24.15 10.16 3.88
N GLU A 122 23.56 9.01 3.56
CA GLU A 122 22.80 8.85 2.31
C GLU A 122 21.52 9.70 2.32
N ASN A 123 20.89 9.86 3.49
CA ASN A 123 19.69 10.67 3.65
C ASN A 123 19.94 12.19 3.44
N PRO A 124 19.42 12.82 2.37
CA PRO A 124 19.70 14.22 2.06
C PRO A 124 19.07 15.23 3.02
N PHE A 125 18.04 14.83 3.76
CA PHE A 125 17.42 15.66 4.78
C PHE A 125 18.28 15.69 6.04
N MET A 126 18.75 14.52 6.48
CA MET A 126 19.66 14.40 7.62
C MET A 126 20.97 15.13 7.39
N ARG A 127 21.58 14.95 6.21
CA ARG A 127 22.81 15.65 5.83
C ARG A 127 22.66 17.16 5.96
N ARG A 128 21.60 17.73 5.38
CA ARG A 128 21.31 19.17 5.48
C ARG A 128 21.10 19.65 6.91
N TRP A 129 20.43 18.84 7.74
CA TRP A 129 20.24 19.16 9.15
C TRP A 129 21.56 19.22 9.91
N ILE A 130 22.44 18.26 9.69
CA ILE A 130 23.73 18.17 10.38
C ILE A 130 24.69 19.25 9.87
N GLU A 131 24.71 19.52 8.58
CA GLU A 131 25.44 20.66 7.99
C GLU A 131 24.99 22.01 8.58
N GLY A 132 23.70 22.17 8.90
CA GLY A 132 23.17 23.38 9.52
C GLY A 132 23.47 23.51 11.01
N LEU A 133 23.71 22.39 11.71
CA LEU A 133 24.05 22.35 13.14
C LEU A 133 25.55 22.48 13.41
N ILE A 134 26.40 22.25 12.40
CA ILE A 134 27.84 22.43 12.48
C ILE A 134 28.13 23.89 12.10
N VAL A 135 28.70 24.66 13.05
CA VAL A 135 29.30 25.95 12.71
C VAL A 135 30.45 25.67 11.76
N ARG A 136 30.32 26.08 10.50
CA ARG A 136 31.43 26.03 9.53
C ARG A 136 32.57 26.87 10.12
N GLU A 137 33.69 26.24 10.44
CA GLU A 137 34.92 26.94 10.74
C GLU A 137 35.25 27.76 9.47
N GLN A 138 35.22 29.09 9.56
CA GLN A 138 35.80 29.90 8.50
C GLN A 138 37.29 29.59 8.51
N VAL A 139 37.79 29.03 7.42
CA VAL A 139 39.21 28.85 7.21
C VAL A 139 39.79 30.24 6.97
N GLU A 140 40.56 30.75 7.94
CA GLU A 140 41.41 31.94 7.78
C GLU A 140 42.51 31.71 6.74
#